data_AF-A0ABC8CQ16-F1
#
_entry.id   AF-A0ABC8CQ16-F1
#
_cell.length_a   1.000
_cell.length_b   1.000
_cell.length_c   1.000
_cell.angle_alpha   90.00
_cell.angle_beta   90.00
_cell.angle_gamma   90.00
#
_symmetry.space_group_name_H-M   'P 1'
#
loop_
_entity.id
_entity.type
_entity.pdbx_description
1 polymer ?
#
loop_
_entity_poly.entity_id
_entity_poly.type
_entity_poly.pdbx_seq_one_letter_code
_entity_poly.pdbx_strand_id
1 'polypeptide(L)'
;MSKNRILTEAIIISRYCDIILGILQKHNNLSVNKILVFSFLIKKNRFNDKEVYSINNSKDILLKCISKLSGAFQDYCNEIEYILKAIHLLIQNEDLIIEEEQIKYNCRNNELIYIENKFIEKCIKESYKMTDRQFMKEAMQNV
;
A
#
# COMPACT_ATOMS: atom_id res chain seq x y z
N MET A 1 -15.02 23.58 -5.72
CA MET A 1 -15.40 22.46 -4.82
C MET A 1 -15.94 23.01 -3.51
N SER A 2 -16.86 22.33 -2.83
CA SER A 2 -17.30 22.77 -1.50
C SER A 2 -16.19 22.55 -0.46
N LYS A 3 -16.11 23.43 0.55
CA LYS A 3 -15.10 23.38 1.63
C LYS A 3 -15.01 21.99 2.29
N ASN A 4 -16.16 21.34 2.52
CA ASN A 4 -16.21 20.01 3.12
C ASN A 4 -15.57 18.93 2.24
N ARG A 5 -15.69 19.02 0.90
CA ARG A 5 -15.06 18.04 -0.01
C ARG A 5 -13.54 18.13 0.04
N ILE A 6 -12.99 19.35 0.06
CA ILE A 6 -11.54 19.58 0.15
C ILE A 6 -11.01 19.01 1.47
N LEU A 7 -11.71 19.23 2.58
CA LEU A 7 -11.33 18.69 3.88
C LEU A 7 -11.35 17.16 3.89
N THR A 8 -12.40 16.54 3.36
CA THR A 8 -12.49 15.08 3.26
C THR A 8 -11.36 14.50 2.41
N GLU A 9 -11.08 15.11 1.26
CA GLU A 9 -9.99 14.70 0.38
C GLU A 9 -8.63 14.83 1.09
N ALA A 10 -8.36 15.95 1.76
CA ALA A 10 -7.13 16.15 2.52
C ALA A 10 -6.94 15.09 3.61
N ILE A 11 -8.01 14.72 4.33
CA ILE A 11 -7.97 13.66 5.36
C ILE A 11 -7.63 12.30 4.73
N ILE A 12 -8.24 11.96 3.59
CA ILE A 12 -7.98 10.70 2.90
C ILE A 12 -6.53 10.64 2.42
N ILE A 13 -6.05 11.71 1.79
CA ILE A 13 -4.67 11.82 1.29
C ILE A 13 -3.67 11.73 2.44
N SER A 14 -3.88 12.48 3.53
CA SER A 14 -3.02 12.44 4.72
C SER A 14 -2.89 11.01 5.26
N ARG A 15 -3.99 10.26 5.33
CA ARG A 15 -3.94 8.85 5.77
C ARG A 15 -3.10 7.98 4.84
N TYR A 16 -3.16 8.20 3.53
CA TYR A 16 -2.29 7.45 2.63
C TYR A 16 -0.83 7.87 2.74
N CYS A 17 -0.54 9.15 3.02
CA CYS A 17 0.83 9.58 3.30
C CYS A 17 1.41 8.76 4.45
N ASP A 18 0.69 8.64 5.56
CA ASP A 18 1.10 7.86 6.73
C ASP A 18 1.33 6.38 6.39
N ILE A 19 0.41 5.78 5.63
CA ILE A 19 0.51 4.37 5.21
C ILE A 19 1.72 4.14 4.29
N ILE A 20 1.91 5.00 3.28
CA ILE A 20 3.01 4.87 2.31
C ILE A 20 4.35 5.04 3.01
N LEU A 21 4.47 6.04 3.89
CA LEU A 21 5.67 6.24 4.70
C LEU A 21 5.93 5.02 5.59
N GLY A 22 4.91 4.47 6.25
CA GLY A 22 5.05 3.25 7.06
C GLY A 22 5.52 2.02 6.28
N ILE A 23 5.02 1.83 5.05
CA ILE A 23 5.51 0.78 4.15
C ILE A 23 7.00 1.01 3.84
N LEU A 24 7.33 2.21 3.36
CA LEU A 24 8.66 2.49 2.80
C LEU A 24 9.74 2.66 3.88
N GLN A 25 9.40 3.14 5.08
CA GLN A 25 10.29 3.13 6.24
C GLN A 25 10.79 1.72 6.58
N LYS A 26 9.95 0.71 6.36
CA LYS A 26 10.25 -0.68 6.76
C LYS A 26 10.85 -1.52 5.65
N HIS A 27 10.43 -1.27 4.41
CA HIS A 27 10.84 -2.07 3.25
C HIS A 27 11.82 -1.33 2.30
N ASN A 28 12.17 -0.08 2.62
CA ASN A 28 13.08 0.84 1.91
C ASN A 28 12.63 1.30 0.52
N ASN A 29 12.14 0.37 -0.31
CA ASN A 29 11.72 0.67 -1.68
C ASN A 29 10.57 -0.23 -2.11
N LEU A 30 9.72 0.27 -3.02
CA LEU A 30 8.67 -0.52 -3.62
C LEU A 30 8.20 0.11 -4.93
N SER A 31 7.70 -0.69 -5.86
CA SER A 31 7.16 -0.18 -7.11
C SER A 31 5.83 0.53 -6.88
N VAL A 32 5.48 1.46 -7.77
CA VAL A 32 4.21 2.19 -7.70
C VAL A 32 3.02 1.21 -7.65
N ASN A 33 3.02 0.18 -8.49
CA ASN A 33 1.96 -0.82 -8.56
C ASN A 33 1.73 -1.55 -7.23
N LYS A 34 2.81 -1.95 -6.57
CA LYS A 34 2.74 -2.64 -5.28
C LYS A 34 2.33 -1.67 -4.17
N ILE A 35 2.81 -0.43 -4.18
CA ILE A 35 2.36 0.62 -3.24
C ILE A 35 0.87 0.85 -3.36
N LEU A 36 0.33 1.01 -4.58
CA LEU A 36 -1.11 1.17 -4.81
C LEU A 36 -1.93 0.07 -4.13
N VAL A 37 -1.57 -1.20 -4.39
CA VAL A 37 -2.29 -2.35 -3.84
C VAL A 37 -2.16 -2.43 -2.31
N PHE A 38 -0.94 -2.36 -1.78
CA PHE A 38 -0.73 -2.52 -0.35
C PHE A 38 -1.30 -1.34 0.46
N SER A 39 -1.15 -0.10 -0.01
CA SER A 39 -1.73 1.07 0.65
C SER A 39 -3.26 1.00 0.72
N PHE A 40 -3.91 0.56 -0.36
CA PHE A 40 -5.35 0.31 -0.35
C PHE A 40 -5.75 -0.76 0.66
N LEU A 41 -5.11 -1.93 0.60
CA LEU A 41 -5.43 -3.06 1.45
C LEU A 41 -5.22 -2.73 2.94
N ILE A 42 -4.15 -2.00 3.26
CA ILE A 42 -3.86 -1.50 4.61
C ILE A 42 -4.95 -0.54 5.08
N LYS A 43 -5.28 0.51 4.31
CA LYS A 43 -6.28 1.51 4.70
C LYS A 43 -7.64 0.88 4.97
N LYS A 44 -8.01 -0.15 4.21
CA LYS A 44 -9.29 -0.85 4.36
C LYS A 44 -9.39 -1.67 5.66
N ASN A 45 -8.36 -1.69 6.52
CA ASN A 45 -8.31 -2.41 7.79
C ASN A 45 -8.68 -3.90 7.66
N ARG A 46 -8.51 -4.49 6.47
CA ARG A 46 -8.85 -5.90 6.20
C ARG A 46 -7.93 -6.93 6.89
N PHE A 47 -7.07 -6.46 7.78
CA PHE A 47 -6.12 -7.25 8.55
C PHE A 47 -6.28 -7.11 10.06
N ASN A 48 -7.27 -6.33 10.52
CA ASN A 48 -7.68 -6.34 11.91
C ASN A 48 -8.82 -7.34 12.11
N ASP A 49 -8.69 -8.07 13.21
CA ASP A 49 -9.62 -9.02 13.80
C ASP A 49 -9.60 -10.46 13.26
N LYS A 50 -8.84 -11.26 14.02
CA LYS A 50 -8.83 -12.73 14.08
C LYS A 50 -8.32 -13.39 12.80
N GLU A 51 -7.08 -13.86 12.91
CA GLU A 51 -6.34 -14.67 11.94
C GLU A 51 -7.19 -15.80 11.33
N VAL A 52 -7.89 -15.53 10.22
CA VAL A 52 -8.45 -16.60 9.39
C VAL A 52 -7.31 -17.39 8.71
N TYR A 53 -6.12 -16.78 8.60
CA TYR A 53 -4.94 -17.42 8.03
C TYR A 53 -3.80 -17.39 9.04
N SER A 54 -3.53 -18.54 9.65
CA SER A 54 -2.33 -18.71 10.46
C SER A 54 -1.10 -18.56 9.57
N ILE A 55 -0.08 -17.88 10.12
CA ILE A 55 1.22 -17.63 9.50
C ILE A 55 1.93 -18.93 9.03
N ASN A 56 1.46 -20.09 9.49
CA ASN A 56 2.05 -21.40 9.24
C ASN A 56 1.79 -21.96 7.83
N ASN A 57 0.76 -21.47 7.11
CA ASN A 57 0.56 -21.83 5.70
C ASN A 57 1.28 -20.82 4.79
N SER A 58 2.61 -20.98 4.72
CA SER A 58 3.54 -20.18 3.92
C SER A 58 3.31 -20.26 2.41
N LYS A 59 2.64 -21.32 1.93
CA LYS A 59 2.21 -21.41 0.53
C LYS A 59 1.06 -20.40 0.31
N ASP A 60 1.31 -19.48 -0.63
CA ASP A 60 0.35 -18.54 -1.20
C ASP A 60 -0.11 -17.38 -0.29
N ILE A 61 0.71 -16.95 0.68
CA ILE A 61 0.40 -15.77 1.53
C ILE A 61 0.10 -14.52 0.69
N LEU A 62 0.90 -14.28 -0.36
CA LEU A 62 0.71 -13.14 -1.25
C LEU A 62 -0.59 -13.24 -2.05
N LEU A 63 -0.92 -14.42 -2.59
CA LEU A 63 -2.19 -14.63 -3.31
C LEU A 63 -3.39 -14.48 -2.39
N LYS A 64 -3.31 -14.92 -1.12
CA LYS A 64 -4.35 -14.68 -0.11
C LYS A 64 -4.51 -13.20 0.23
N CYS A 65 -3.42 -12.43 0.21
CA CYS A 65 -3.48 -10.98 0.39
C CYS A 65 -4.16 -10.32 -0.80
N ILE A 66 -3.75 -10.71 -2.01
CA ILE A 66 -4.27 -10.21 -3.27
C ILE A 66 -5.75 -10.57 -3.46
N SER A 67 -6.20 -11.78 -3.10
CA SER A 67 -7.61 -12.19 -3.23
C SER A 67 -8.56 -11.36 -2.37
N LYS A 68 -8.05 -10.63 -1.38
CA LYS A 68 -8.86 -9.64 -0.68
C LYS A 68 -9.27 -8.49 -1.62
N LEU A 69 -8.49 -8.14 -2.64
CA LEU A 69 -8.88 -7.12 -3.64
C LEU A 69 -10.14 -7.49 -4.41
N SER A 70 -10.36 -8.77 -4.71
CA SER A 70 -11.48 -9.27 -5.52
C SER A 70 -12.83 -8.73 -5.09
N GLY A 71 -13.12 -8.75 -3.78
CA GLY A 71 -14.34 -8.20 -3.21
C GLY A 71 -14.34 -6.68 -3.00
N ALA A 72 -13.46 -5.94 -3.66
CA ALA A 72 -13.28 -4.49 -3.48
C ALA A 72 -12.62 -3.77 -4.66
N PHE A 73 -12.56 -4.38 -5.84
CA PHE A 73 -11.80 -3.80 -6.93
C PHE A 73 -12.32 -2.43 -7.37
N GLN A 74 -13.65 -2.23 -7.36
CA GLN A 74 -14.20 -0.90 -7.67
C GLN A 74 -13.76 0.16 -6.65
N ASP A 75 -13.77 -0.19 -5.36
CA ASP A 75 -13.27 0.71 -4.31
C ASP A 75 -11.78 0.98 -4.51
N TYR A 76 -11.00 -0.04 -4.86
CA TYR A 76 -9.58 0.08 -5.18
C TYR A 76 -9.35 1.08 -6.32
N CYS A 77 -10.05 0.91 -7.45
CA CYS A 77 -9.98 1.83 -8.58
C CYS A 77 -10.35 3.27 -8.21
N ASN A 78 -11.37 3.45 -7.38
CA ASN A 78 -11.78 4.77 -6.89
C ASN A 78 -10.75 5.38 -5.93
N GLU A 79 -9.98 4.55 -5.23
CA GLU A 79 -8.99 5.01 -4.25
C GLU A 79 -7.60 5.31 -4.84
N ILE A 80 -7.30 4.81 -6.05
CA ILE A 80 -6.01 5.03 -6.74
C ILE A 80 -5.68 6.53 -6.84
N GLU A 81 -6.67 7.40 -7.13
CA GLU A 81 -6.41 8.84 -7.29
C GLU A 81 -5.82 9.47 -6.02
N TYR A 82 -6.28 9.05 -4.84
CA TYR A 82 -5.83 9.59 -3.57
C TYR A 82 -4.45 9.05 -3.19
N ILE A 83 -4.18 7.77 -3.51
CA ILE A 83 -2.87 7.16 -3.28
C ILE A 83 -1.82 7.84 -4.15
N LEU A 84 -2.12 8.10 -5.44
CA LEU A 84 -1.20 8.82 -6.33
C LEU A 84 -0.98 10.27 -5.87
N LYS A 85 -2.01 10.98 -5.42
CA LYS A 85 -1.87 12.32 -4.82
C LYS A 85 -0.98 12.29 -3.57
N ALA A 86 -1.11 11.27 -2.72
CA ALA A 86 -0.26 11.11 -1.54
C ALA A 86 1.20 10.86 -1.94
N ILE A 87 1.47 9.95 -2.89
CA ILE A 87 2.82 9.73 -3.44
C ILE A 87 3.39 11.04 -3.97
N HIS A 88 2.62 11.79 -4.76
CA HIS A 88 3.06 13.06 -5.34
C HIS A 88 3.43 14.08 -4.27
N LEU A 89 2.58 14.28 -3.26
CA LEU A 89 2.86 15.20 -2.15
C LEU A 89 4.11 14.81 -1.36
N LEU A 90 4.29 13.50 -1.09
CA LEU A 90 5.47 13.01 -0.38
C LEU A 90 6.77 13.22 -1.19
N ILE A 91 6.71 13.10 -2.52
CA ILE A 91 7.85 13.44 -3.39
C ILE A 91 8.12 14.95 -3.38
N GLN A 92 7.08 15.77 -3.44
CA GLN A 92 7.21 17.24 -3.37
C GLN A 92 7.80 17.71 -2.04
N ASN A 93 7.52 16.99 -0.95
CA ASN A 93 8.07 17.24 0.37
C ASN A 93 9.46 16.61 0.59
N GLU A 94 10.04 15.98 -0.44
CA GLU A 94 11.33 15.28 -0.38
C GLU A 94 11.36 14.08 0.59
N ASP A 95 10.19 13.61 1.05
CA ASP A 95 10.10 12.42 1.91
C ASP A 95 10.38 11.13 1.14
N LEU A 96 10.05 11.14 -0.16
CA LEU A 96 10.23 10.03 -1.10
C LEU A 96 10.98 10.49 -2.35
N ILE A 97 11.70 9.56 -2.96
CA ILE A 97 12.35 9.76 -4.27
C ILE A 97 11.97 8.63 -5.22
N ILE A 98 11.98 8.92 -6.52
CA ILE A 98 11.81 7.91 -7.57
C ILE A 98 13.18 7.61 -8.17
N GLU A 99 13.60 6.35 -8.06
CA GLU A 99 14.84 5.85 -8.65
C GLU A 99 14.59 4.47 -9.24
N GLU A 100 15.05 4.22 -10.46
CA GLU A 100 14.98 2.89 -11.11
C GLU A 100 13.56 2.29 -11.10
N GLU A 101 12.55 3.11 -11.40
CA GLU A 101 11.12 2.73 -11.39
C GLU A 101 10.57 2.31 -10.01
N GLN A 102 11.34 2.50 -8.94
CA GLN A 102 10.94 2.28 -7.56
C GLN A 102 10.75 3.61 -6.84
N ILE A 103 9.83 3.63 -5.88
CA ILE A 103 9.72 4.70 -4.90
C ILE A 103 10.56 4.28 -3.69
N LYS A 104 11.48 5.13 -3.27
CA LYS A 104 12.35 4.91 -2.11
C LYS A 104 12.06 5.92 -1.00
N TYR A 105 12.22 5.47 0.23
CA TYR A 105 12.19 6.35 1.40
C TYR A 105 13.45 7.23 1.45
N ASN A 106 13.28 8.54 1.58
CA ASN A 106 14.39 9.50 1.61
C ASN A 106 14.56 10.17 2.98
N CYS A 107 13.48 10.33 3.74
CA CYS A 107 13.49 11.07 5.00
C CYS A 107 14.16 10.30 6.16
N ARG A 108 14.73 11.00 7.15
CA ARG A 108 15.47 10.42 8.30
C ARG A 108 14.75 10.49 9.64
N ASN A 109 13.49 10.96 9.65
CA ASN A 109 12.72 11.05 10.88
C ASN A 109 12.21 9.65 11.28
N ASN A 110 12.75 9.16 12.40
CA ASN A 110 12.62 7.77 12.88
C ASN A 110 11.31 7.46 13.61
N GLU A 111 10.37 8.39 13.70
CA GLU A 111 9.07 8.11 14.32
C GLU A 111 8.24 7.27 13.35
N LEU A 112 7.97 6.02 13.72
CA LEU A 112 7.11 5.11 12.97
C LEU A 112 5.69 5.67 12.99
N ILE A 113 5.28 6.27 11.88
CA ILE A 113 3.95 6.87 11.74
C ILE A 113 2.86 5.78 11.65
N TYR A 114 3.24 4.57 11.23
CA TYR A 114 2.32 3.44 11.06
C TYR A 114 2.97 2.10 11.43
N ILE A 115 2.28 1.30 12.26
CA ILE A 115 2.71 -0.06 12.63
C ILE A 115 2.06 -1.05 11.67
N GLU A 116 2.84 -1.53 10.72
CA GLU A 116 2.44 -2.60 9.80
C GLU A 116 2.26 -3.95 10.53
N ASN A 117 1.12 -4.62 10.33
CA ASN A 117 0.89 -5.99 10.82
C ASN A 117 1.88 -6.98 10.13
N LYS A 118 2.42 -7.93 10.91
CA LYS A 118 3.30 -9.03 10.46
C LYS A 118 2.81 -9.76 9.21
N PHE A 119 1.49 -9.87 9.00
CA PHE A 119 0.95 -10.46 7.78
C PHE A 119 1.29 -9.64 6.53
N ILE A 120 1.04 -8.32 6.56
CA ILE A 120 1.34 -7.44 5.42
C ILE A 120 2.84 -7.38 5.18
N GLU A 121 3.63 -7.32 6.25
CA GLU A 121 5.09 -7.34 6.14
C GLU A 121 5.57 -8.54 5.30
N LYS A 122 5.05 -9.74 5.61
CA LYS A 122 5.39 -10.95 4.86
C LYS A 122 4.89 -10.88 3.42
N CYS A 123 3.70 -10.33 3.17
CA CYS A 123 3.18 -10.16 1.82
C CYS A 123 4.05 -9.24 0.97
N ILE A 124 4.47 -8.10 1.51
CA ILE A 124 5.36 -7.16 0.80
C ILE A 124 6.70 -7.84 0.52
N LYS A 125 7.28 -8.54 1.51
CA LYS A 125 8.52 -9.31 1.31
C LYS A 125 8.42 -10.37 0.22
N GLU A 126 7.34 -11.14 0.19
CA GLU A 126 7.10 -12.13 -0.87
C GLU A 126 6.89 -11.46 -2.24
N SER A 127 6.30 -10.27 -2.28
CA SER A 127 6.06 -9.54 -3.54
C SER A 127 7.33 -9.12 -4.27
N TYR A 128 8.49 -9.02 -3.59
CA TYR A 128 9.77 -8.76 -4.27
C TYR A 128 10.18 -9.87 -5.24
N LYS A 129 9.69 -11.10 -5.03
CA LYS A 129 9.97 -12.24 -5.92
C LYS A 129 9.17 -12.18 -7.23
N MET A 130 8.21 -11.26 -7.34
CA MET A 130 7.35 -11.11 -8.51
C MET A 130 7.63 -9.79 -9.22
N THR A 131 7.66 -9.86 -10.56
CA THR A 131 7.63 -8.66 -11.40
C THR A 131 6.31 -7.92 -11.24
N ASP A 132 6.31 -6.62 -11.48
CA ASP A 132 5.08 -5.81 -11.47
C ASP A 132 4.01 -6.36 -12.41
N ARG A 133 4.40 -6.81 -13.60
CA ARG A 133 3.47 -7.44 -14.55
C ARG A 133 2.81 -8.67 -13.96
N GLN A 134 3.57 -9.56 -13.32
CA GLN A 134 3.04 -10.77 -12.71
C GLN A 134 2.16 -10.43 -11.50
N PHE A 135 2.61 -9.50 -10.65
CA PHE A 135 1.86 -9.05 -9.49
C PHE A 135 0.51 -8.44 -9.89
N MET A 136 0.49 -7.55 -10.87
CA MET A 136 -0.73 -6.92 -11.36
C MET A 136 -1.66 -7.90 -12.07
N LYS A 137 -1.10 -8.88 -12.78
CA LYS A 137 -1.90 -9.98 -13.35
C LYS A 137 -2.67 -10.70 -12.25
N GLU A 138 -2.03 -11.07 -11.15
CA GLU A 138 -2.72 -11.69 -10.01
C GLU A 138 -3.72 -10.72 -9.34
N ALA A 139 -3.35 -9.44 -9.19
CA ALA A 139 -4.20 -8.42 -8.59
C ALA A 139 -5.52 -8.19 -9.36
N MET A 140 -5.48 -8.34 -10.68
CA MET A 140 -6.61 -8.10 -11.56
C MET A 140 -7.36 -9.37 -11.97
N GLN A 141 -6.68 -10.52 -12.08
CA GLN A 141 -7.32 -11.78 -12.50
C GLN A 141 -8.24 -12.38 -11.43
N ASN A 142 -8.02 -12.04 -10.16
CA ASN A 142 -8.87 -12.52 -9.09
C ASN A 142 -10.15 -11.69 -8.93
N VAL A 143 -10.36 -10.62 -9.72
CA VAL A 143 -11.49 -9.69 -9.63
C VAL A 143 -12.68 -10.16 -10.45
#